data_AF-A0A356B0C1-F1
#
_entry.id   AF-A0A356B0C1-F1
#
_cell.length_a   1.000
_cell.length_b   1.000
_cell.length_c   1.000
_cell.angle_alpha   90.00
_cell.angle_beta   90.00
_cell.angle_gamma   90.00
#
_symmetry.space_group_name_H-M   'P 1'
#
loop_
_entity.id
_entity.type
_entity.pdbx_description
1 polymer ?
#
loop_
_entity_poly.entity_id
_entity_poly.type
_entity_poly.pdbx_seq_one_letter_code
_entity_poly.pdbx_strand_id
1 'polypeptide(L)' 'EQEFIYERPIVAGDVLRCQNQLVDIFEREGKQGMMTFFILETRGEDRDGNLVFRSRTTVIYR' A
#
# COMPACT_ATOMS: atom_id res chain seq x y z
N GLU A 1 -2.15 -6.20 8.19
CA GLU A 1 -1.48 -5.02 8.78
C GLU A 1 -1.48 -3.90 7.74
N GLN A 2 -1.63 -2.65 8.19
CA GLN A 2 -1.63 -1.47 7.30
C GLN A 2 -0.80 -0.35 7.95
N GLU A 3 0.09 0.24 7.18
CA GLU A 3 0.95 1.36 7.58
C GLU A 3 0.75 2.52 6.61
N PHE A 4 0.73 3.75 7.12
CA PHE A 4 0.57 4.98 6.34
C PHE A 4 1.61 6.00 6.78
N ILE A 5 2.32 6.58 5.81
CA ILE A 5 3.27 7.66 5.99
C ILE A 5 2.80 8.84 5.14
N TYR A 6 2.66 10.00 5.76
CA TYR A 6 2.23 11.23 5.10
C TYR A 6 3.39 12.23 5.13
N GLU A 7 3.88 12.60 3.94
CA GLU A 7 4.91 13.63 3.80
C GLU A 7 4.33 15.03 4.01
N ARG A 8 3.05 15.20 3.65
CA ARG A 8 2.26 16.39 3.92
C ARG A 8 0.79 16.03 4.18
N PRO A 9 0.02 16.89 4.86
CA PRO A 9 -1.42 16.68 5.00
C PRO A 9 -2.12 16.70 3.64
N ILE A 10 -3.11 15.82 3.49
CA ILE A 10 -4.05 15.80 2.36
C ILE A 10 -5.22 16.70 2.74
N VAL A 11 -5.52 17.69 1.91
CA VAL A 11 -6.60 18.66 2.15
C VAL A 11 -7.67 18.60 1.05
N ALA A 12 -8.85 19.13 1.35
CA ALA A 12 -9.93 19.19 0.37
C ALA A 12 -9.50 19.99 -0.88
N GLY A 13 -9.66 19.40 -2.05
CA GLY A 13 -9.23 19.97 -3.33
C GLY A 13 -7.92 19.41 -3.86
N ASP A 14 -7.14 18.68 -3.05
CA ASP A 14 -5.99 17.92 -3.56
C ASP A 14 -6.45 16.87 -4.57
N VAL A 15 -5.75 16.81 -5.71
CA VAL A 15 -5.95 15.76 -6.72
C VAL A 15 -4.68 14.92 -6.75
N LEU A 16 -4.78 13.72 -6.20
CA LEU A 16 -3.66 12.78 -6.09
C LEU A 16 -3.81 11.66 -7.12
N ARG A 17 -2.69 11.33 -7.77
CA ARG A 17 -2.54 10.12 -8.55
C ARG A 17 -2.06 9.00 -7.64
N CYS A 18 -2.96 8.06 -7.35
CA CYS A 18 -2.65 6.89 -6.55
C CYS A 18 -2.19 5.74 -7.45
N GLN A 19 -1.00 5.21 -7.18
CA GLN A 19 -0.47 4.03 -7.85
C GLN A 19 -0.29 2.90 -6.83
N ASN A 20 -0.85 1.74 -7.14
CA ASN A 20 -0.65 0.51 -6.36
C ASN A 20 0.40 -0.35 -7.02
N GLN A 21 1.37 -0.81 -6.23
CA GLN A 21 2.41 -1.72 -6.63
C GLN A 21 2.39 -2.94 -5.73
N LEU A 22 2.38 -4.12 -6.33
CA LEU A 22 2.65 -5.36 -5.61
C LEU A 22 4.16 -5.47 -5.41
N VAL A 23 4.60 -5.28 -4.16
CA VAL A 23 6.02 -5.22 -3.82
C VAL A 23 6.58 -6.57 -3.39
N ASP A 24 5.74 -7.47 -2.87
CA ASP A 24 6.16 -8.80 -2.47
C ASP A 24 5.00 -9.80 -2.45
N ILE A 25 5.32 -11.07 -2.68
CA ILE A 25 4.40 -12.19 -2.54
C ILE A 25 5.17 -13.32 -1.86
N PHE A 26 4.68 -13.78 -0.72
CA PHE A 26 5.27 -14.94 -0.05
C PHE A 26 4.20 -15.83 0.54
N GLU A 27 4.51 -17.11 0.65
CA GLU A 27 3.61 -18.10 1.20
C GLU A 27 4.10 -18.53 2.58
N ARG A 28 3.17 -18.74 3.49
CA ARG A 28 3.47 -19.21 4.84
C ARG A 28 2.52 -20.33 5.21
N GLU A 29 3.09 -21.42 5.71
CA GLU A 29 2.33 -22.53 6.25
C GLU A 29 1.76 -22.14 7.61
N GLY A 30 0.44 -22.01 7.68
CA GLY A 30 -0.31 -21.78 8.90
C GLY A 30 -0.86 -23.07 9.48
N LYS A 31 -1.45 -22.98 10.68
CA LYS A 31 -2.11 -24.13 11.35
C LYS A 31 -3.25 -24.76 10.54
N GLN A 32 -3.78 -24.07 9.53
CA GLN A 32 -4.92 -24.51 8.70
C GLN A 32 -4.56 -24.68 7.21
N GLY A 33 -3.27 -24.64 6.84
CA GLY A 33 -2.81 -24.81 5.46
C GLY A 33 -1.93 -23.66 4.96
N MET A 34 -1.61 -23.70 3.67
CA MET A 34 -0.78 -22.69 3.00
C MET A 34 -1.57 -21.38 2.85
N MET A 35 -0.98 -20.27 3.29
CA MET A 35 -1.54 -18.92 3.13
C MET A 35 -0.62 -18.09 2.25
N THR A 36 -1.19 -17.37 1.29
CA THR A 36 -0.44 -16.45 0.42
C THR A 36 -0.56 -15.03 0.99
N PHE A 37 0.56 -14.37 1.20
CA PHE A 37 0.65 -12.98 1.65
C PHE A 37 1.07 -12.11 0.49
N PHE A 38 0.27 -11.10 0.21
CA PHE A 38 0.57 -10.04 -0.76
C PHE A 38 0.94 -8.78 0.00
N ILE A 39 2.12 -8.24 -0.25
CA ILE A 39 2.49 -6.91 0.22
C ILE A 39 2.20 -5.92 -0.91
N LEU A 40 1.20 -5.07 -0.68
CA LEU A 40 0.84 -3.99 -1.58
C LEU A 40 1.39 -2.67 -1.03
N GLU A 41 1.95 -1.86 -1.91
CA GLU A 41 2.35 -0.50 -1.63
C GLU A 41 1.55 0.46 -2.49
N THR A 42 0.98 1.48 -1.87
CA THR A 42 0.31 2.58 -2.55
C THR A 42 1.15 3.83 -2.41
N ARG A 43 1.36 4.55 -3.51
CA ARG A 43 1.95 5.89 -3.51
C ARG A 43 0.94 6.87 -4.07
N GLY A 44 0.68 7.95 -3.33
CA GLY A 44 -0.12 9.07 -3.78
C GLY A 44 0.78 10.23 -4.13
N GLU A 45 0.80 10.60 -5.41
CA GLU A 45 1.57 11.75 -5.93
C GLU A 45 0.61 12.88 -6.29
N ASP A 46 1.01 14.13 -6.13
CA ASP A 46 0.25 15.27 -6.63
C ASP A 46 0.42 15.46 -8.16
N ARG A 47 -0.17 16.51 -8.72
CA ARG A 47 -0.10 16.80 -10.15
C ARG A 47 1.31 17.17 -10.63
N ASP A 48 2.15 17.66 -9.72
CA ASP A 48 3.54 18.04 -9.99
C ASP A 48 4.49 16.85 -9.81
N GLY A 49 3.98 15.69 -9.37
CA GLY A 49 4.75 14.46 -9.16
C GLY A 49 5.38 14.37 -7.77
N ASN A 50 5.02 15.24 -6.83
CA ASN A 50 5.54 15.15 -5.47
C ASN A 50 4.78 14.07 -4.70
N LEU A 51 5.52 13.23 -3.96
CA LEU A 51 4.92 12.23 -3.09
C LEU A 51 4.20 12.92 -1.92
N VAL A 52 2.92 12.61 -1.74
CA VAL A 52 2.06 13.15 -0.69
C VAL A 52 1.88 12.14 0.43
N PHE A 53 1.64 10.87 0.06
CA PHE A 53 1.57 9.78 1.02
C PHE A 53 2.06 8.48 0.41
N ARG A 54 2.46 7.57 1.29
CA ARG A 54 2.75 6.18 0.96
C ARG A 54 2.06 5.28 1.98
N SER A 55 1.46 4.20 1.53
CA SER A 55 0.88 3.19 2.42
C SER A 55 1.35 1.80 2.05
N ARG A 56 1.55 0.96 3.05
CA ARG A 56 1.89 -0.46 2.87
C ARG A 56 0.80 -1.29 3.51
N THR A 57 0.22 -2.20 2.75
CA THR A 57 -0.85 -3.09 3.20
C THR A 57 -0.47 -4.53 2.91
N THR A 58 -0.54 -5.37 3.93
CA THR A 58 -0.36 -6.82 3.80
C THR A 58 -1.73 -7.49 3.74
N VAL A 59 -2.03 -8.10 2.59
CA VAL A 59 -3.27 -8.85 2.33
C VAL A 59 -2.98 -10.33 2.40
N ILE A 60 -3.84 -11.09 3.09
CA ILE A 60 -3.75 -12.55 3.15
C ILE A 60 -4.82 -13.13 2.22
N TYR A 61 -4.40 -14.01 1.35
CA TYR A 61 -5.24 -14.75 0.43
C TYR A 61 -5.17 -16.24 0.76
N ARG A 62 -6.30 -16.92 0.66
CA ARG A 62 -6.52 -18.32 1.03
C ARG A 62 -7.16 -19.09 -0.12
#